data_AF-A0A6A6FPJ9-F1
#
_entry.id   AF-A0A6A6FPJ9-F1
#
_cell.length_a   1.000
_cell.length_b   1.000
_cell.length_c   1.000
_cell.angle_alpha   90.00
_cell.angle_beta   90.00
_cell.angle_gamma   90.00
#
_symmetry.space_group_name_H-M   'P 1'
#
loop_
_entity.id
_entity.type
_entity.pdbx_description
1 polymer ?
#
loop_
_entity_poly.entity_id
_entity_poly.type
_entity_poly.pdbx_seq_one_letter_code
_entity_poly.pdbx_strand_id
1 'polypeptide(L)'
;GAKSEAYCLSVMHQLHCLYEKARNGVKDAMIDHHTPHCFDYLRQAVMCSADMSLERASLDDQGKIELAVDGWGNHHKCRSWEAVEAFAARH
;
A
#
# COMPACT_ATOMS: atom_id res chain seq x y z
N GLY A 1 -18.87 24.05 -7.38
CA GLY A 1 -17.63 23.88 -6.60
C GLY A 1 -16.80 22.81 -7.25
N ALA A 2 -15.47 22.97 -7.31
CA ALA A 2 -14.60 22.00 -7.96
C ALA A 2 -14.72 20.62 -7.28
N LYS A 3 -14.87 19.56 -8.07
CA LYS A 3 -14.80 18.19 -7.57
C LYS A 3 -13.38 17.96 -7.05
N SER A 4 -13.26 17.50 -5.81
CA SER A 4 -11.97 17.16 -5.20
C SER A 4 -11.68 15.68 -5.47
N GLU A 5 -10.41 15.35 -5.70
CA GLU A 5 -9.93 13.97 -5.88
C GLU A 5 -8.91 13.66 -4.77
N ALA A 6 -8.91 12.43 -4.26
CA ALA A 6 -7.98 11.95 -3.27
C ALA A 6 -7.17 10.77 -3.81
N TYR A 7 -5.90 10.70 -3.42
CA TYR A 7 -4.96 9.68 -3.89
C TYR A 7 -4.10 9.16 -2.74
N CYS A 8 -3.67 7.91 -2.86
CA CYS A 8 -2.66 7.28 -2.03
C CYS A 8 -1.49 6.81 -2.90
N LEU A 9 -0.26 6.81 -2.36
CA LEU A 9 0.86 6.15 -3.02
C LEU A 9 0.68 4.63 -2.95
N SER A 10 0.78 3.94 -4.10
CA SER A 10 0.63 2.48 -4.18
C SER A 10 1.52 1.73 -3.18
N VAL A 11 2.78 2.13 -3.03
CA VAL A 11 3.68 1.50 -2.07
C VAL A 11 3.22 1.64 -0.61
N MET A 12 2.56 2.74 -0.24
CA MET A 12 2.02 2.92 1.11
C MET A 12 0.81 2.01 1.34
N HIS A 13 -0.06 1.88 0.34
CA HIS A 13 -1.20 0.98 0.41
C HIS A 13 -0.78 -0.50 0.42
N GLN A 14 0.22 -0.90 -0.38
CA GLN A 14 0.80 -2.25 -0.39
C GLN A 14 1.40 -2.62 0.98
N LEU A 15 2.15 -1.71 1.60
CA LEU A 15 2.70 -1.92 2.95
C LEU A 15 1.59 -2.03 4.01
N HIS A 16 0.57 -1.18 3.95
CA HIS A 16 -0.59 -1.25 4.84
C HIS A 16 -1.31 -2.61 4.74
N CYS A 17 -1.63 -3.05 3.53
CA CYS A 17 -2.28 -4.35 3.29
C CYS A 17 -1.43 -5.52 3.81
N LEU A 18 -0.12 -5.50 3.55
CA LEU A 18 0.80 -6.53 4.01
C LEU A 18 0.85 -6.60 5.54
N TYR A 19 0.89 -5.44 6.21
CA TYR A 19 0.84 -5.35 7.68
C TYR A 19 -0.47 -5.90 8.25
N GLU A 20 -1.63 -5.53 7.69
CA GLU A 20 -2.93 -6.02 8.15
C GLU A 20 -3.06 -7.54 7.98
N LYS A 21 -2.51 -8.10 6.91
CA LYS A 21 -2.47 -9.56 6.70
C LYS A 21 -1.52 -10.25 7.66
N ALA A 22 -0.33 -9.70 7.90
CA ALA A 22 0.60 -10.23 8.91
C ALA A 22 -0.05 -10.24 10.31
N ARG A 23 -0.73 -9.16 10.69
CA ARG A 23 -1.38 -9.02 12.00
C ARG A 23 -2.55 -9.98 12.21
N ASN A 24 -3.29 -10.31 11.14
CA ASN A 24 -4.42 -11.23 11.21
C ASN A 24 -4.01 -12.70 11.03
N GLY A 25 -2.94 -13.00 10.28
CA GLY A 25 -2.44 -14.35 10.05
C GLY A 25 -1.70 -14.97 11.24
N VAL A 26 -1.19 -14.16 12.16
CA VAL A 26 -0.47 -14.63 13.37
C VAL A 26 -1.42 -15.13 14.47
N LYS A 27 -2.74 -15.00 14.30
CA LYS A 27 -3.73 -15.40 15.32
C LYS A 27 -3.91 -16.92 15.44
N ASP A 28 -3.52 -17.71 14.43
CA ASP A 28 -3.60 -19.17 14.46
C ASP A 28 -2.21 -19.77 14.74
N ALA A 29 -1.74 -19.54 15.97
CA ALA A 29 -0.35 -19.66 16.38
C ALA A 29 0.10 -21.10 16.69
N MET A 30 -0.12 -22.07 15.79
CA MET A 30 0.41 -23.43 15.97
C MET A 30 1.55 -23.81 15.02
N ILE A 31 1.65 -23.30 13.79
CA ILE A 31 2.73 -23.76 12.89
C ILE A 31 3.14 -22.62 11.96
N ASP A 32 4.33 -22.07 12.16
CA ASP A 32 5.37 -21.94 11.12
C ASP A 32 6.30 -20.72 11.34
N HIS A 33 7.57 -20.98 11.64
CA HIS A 33 8.65 -19.98 11.68
C HIS A 33 8.78 -19.20 10.35
N HIS A 34 8.27 -19.75 9.25
CA HIS A 34 8.31 -19.07 7.96
C HIS A 34 7.33 -17.90 7.84
N THR A 35 6.23 -17.89 8.59
CA THR A 35 5.22 -16.82 8.43
C THR A 35 5.79 -15.43 8.71
N PRO A 36 6.44 -15.15 9.87
CA PRO A 36 6.97 -13.81 10.16
C PRO A 36 8.05 -13.34 9.17
N HIS A 37 8.99 -14.20 8.79
CA HIS A 37 10.07 -13.79 7.89
C HIS A 37 9.62 -13.73 6.41
N CYS A 38 8.61 -14.50 6.00
CA CYS A 38 7.98 -14.37 4.68
C CYS A 38 7.31 -12.99 4.53
N PHE A 39 6.59 -12.53 5.54
CA PHE A 39 6.03 -11.18 5.54
C PHE A 39 7.11 -10.10 5.51
N ASP A 40 8.24 -10.30 6.20
CA ASP A 40 9.37 -9.37 6.09
C ASP A 40 10.03 -9.38 4.70
N TYR A 41 10.18 -10.56 4.09
CA TYR A 41 10.71 -10.68 2.73
C TYR A 41 9.81 -9.97 1.70
N LEU A 42 8.50 -10.12 1.82
CA LEU A 42 7.54 -9.41 0.98
C LEU A 42 7.56 -7.89 1.21
N ARG A 43 7.73 -7.45 2.47
CA ARG A 43 7.88 -6.03 2.81
C ARG A 43 9.12 -5.45 2.13
N GLN A 44 10.25 -6.16 2.18
CA GLN A 44 11.48 -5.76 1.49
C GLN A 44 11.29 -5.70 -0.03
N ALA A 45 10.58 -6.66 -0.63
CA ALA A 45 10.28 -6.65 -2.07
C ALA A 45 9.40 -5.44 -2.48
N VAL A 46 8.37 -5.12 -1.69
CA VAL A 46 7.51 -3.94 -1.88
C VAL A 46 8.33 -2.65 -1.79
N MET A 47 9.18 -2.52 -0.76
CA MET A 47 10.05 -1.34 -0.60
C MET A 47 11.11 -1.23 -1.70
N CYS A 48 11.61 -2.37 -2.21
CA CYS A 48 12.57 -2.39 -3.32
C CYS A 48 11.91 -1.98 -4.65
N SER A 49 10.67 -2.40 -4.89
CA SER A 49 9.89 -1.93 -6.04
C SER A 49 9.48 -0.46 -5.87
N ALA A 50 9.17 -0.01 -4.65
CA ALA A 50 8.91 1.40 -4.35
C ALA A 50 7.90 2.06 -5.31
N ASP A 51 6.80 1.37 -5.59
CA ASP A 51 5.86 1.83 -6.61
C ASP A 51 5.16 3.14 -6.21
N MET A 52 5.47 4.20 -6.96
CA MET A 52 4.99 5.56 -6.72
C MET A 52 3.71 5.91 -7.52
N SER A 53 3.01 4.90 -8.03
CA SER A 53 1.71 5.11 -8.68
C SER A 53 0.72 5.78 -7.71
N LEU A 54 -0.15 6.64 -8.24
CA LEU A 54 -1.21 7.30 -7.49
C LEU A 54 -2.49 6.49 -7.60
N GLU A 55 -2.87 5.81 -6.53
CA GLU A 55 -4.14 5.09 -6.46
C GLU A 55 -5.25 6.07 -6.11
N ARG A 56 -6.23 6.18 -7.00
CA ARG A 56 -7.39 7.06 -6.78
C ARG A 56 -8.32 6.43 -5.77
N ALA A 57 -8.77 7.24 -4.82
CA ALA A 57 -9.79 6.83 -3.87
C ALA A 57 -11.10 6.44 -4.58
N SER A 58 -11.73 5.39 -4.09
CA SER A 58 -13.05 4.94 -4.53
C SER A 58 -14.11 6.00 -4.22
N LEU A 59 -15.23 5.94 -4.95
CA LEU A 59 -16.39 6.78 -4.72
C LEU A 59 -17.57 5.92 -4.26
N ASP A 60 -18.35 6.42 -3.30
CA ASP A 60 -19.61 5.80 -2.90
C ASP A 60 -20.69 5.97 -3.99
N ASP A 61 -21.85 5.34 -3.79
CA ASP A 61 -23.00 5.43 -4.71
C ASP A 61 -23.50 6.86 -4.94
N GLN A 62 -23.10 7.81 -4.08
CA GLN A 62 -23.45 9.22 -4.13
C GLN A 62 -22.33 10.07 -4.75
N GLY A 63 -21.24 9.45 -5.18
CA GLY A 63 -20.09 10.10 -5.81
C GLY A 63 -19.15 10.79 -4.83
N LYS A 64 -19.21 10.48 -3.54
CA LYS A 64 -18.34 11.03 -2.50
C LYS A 64 -17.15 10.10 -2.28
N ILE A 65 -16.00 10.69 -1.97
CA ILE A 65 -14.74 9.97 -1.69
C ILE A 65 -14.93 9.01 -0.51
N GLU A 66 -14.66 7.73 -0.76
CA GLU A 66 -14.41 6.71 0.23
C GLU A 66 -12.90 6.63 0.51
N LEU A 67 -12.51 6.45 1.77
CA LEU A 67 -11.10 6.26 2.15
C LEU A 67 -10.63 4.82 1.87
N ALA A 68 -10.89 4.35 0.64
CA ALA A 68 -10.54 3.04 0.14
C ALA A 68 -9.90 3.19 -1.25
N VAL A 69 -8.84 2.44 -1.49
CA VAL A 69 -8.13 2.35 -2.77
C VAL A 69 -7.97 0.86 -3.09
N ASP A 70 -8.02 0.47 -4.37
CA ASP A 70 -8.00 -0.95 -4.78
C ASP A 70 -6.77 -1.34 -5.63
N GLY A 71 -5.99 -0.36 -6.07
CA GLY A 71 -4.76 -0.54 -6.85
C GLY A 71 -4.94 -0.97 -8.31
N TRP A 72 -6.16 -1.19 -8.82
CA TRP A 72 -6.37 -1.72 -10.16
C TRP A 72 -6.19 -0.68 -11.27
N GLY A 73 -5.55 -1.07 -12.38
CA GLY A 73 -5.36 -0.21 -13.56
C GLY A 73 -4.14 0.72 -13.52
N ASN A 74 -3.25 0.57 -12.54
CA ASN A 74 -2.04 1.38 -12.39
C ASN A 74 -0.81 0.76 -13.10
N HIS A 75 0.16 1.60 -13.49
CA HIS A 75 1.41 1.17 -14.13
C HIS A 75 2.58 1.20 -13.15
N HIS A 76 3.10 0.02 -12.80
CA HIS A 76 4.14 -0.12 -11.77
C HIS A 76 5.57 -0.07 -12.35
N LYS A 77 6.51 0.63 -11.68
CA LYS A 77 7.95 0.65 -12.01
C LYS A 77 8.81 0.73 -10.74
N CYS A 78 9.94 0.00 -10.72
CA CYS A 78 10.88 0.01 -9.60
C CYS A 78 11.53 1.39 -9.37
N ARG A 79 11.63 1.86 -8.12
CA ARG A 79 12.27 3.16 -7.76
C ARG A 79 13.09 3.10 -6.45
N SER A 80 13.84 4.15 -6.17
CA SER A 80 14.63 4.28 -4.93
C SER A 80 13.73 4.56 -3.72
N TRP A 81 13.87 3.77 -2.66
CA TRP A 81 13.12 3.92 -1.41
C TRP A 81 13.37 5.26 -0.70
N GLU A 82 14.62 5.72 -0.64
CA GLU A 82 14.98 7.01 -0.03
C GLU A 82 14.26 8.18 -0.70
N ALA A 83 14.08 8.10 -2.03
CA ALA A 83 13.34 9.11 -2.78
C ALA A 83 11.84 9.09 -2.46
N VAL A 84 11.28 7.91 -2.17
CA VAL A 84 9.88 7.76 -1.72
C VAL A 84 9.67 8.39 -0.36
N GLU A 85 10.49 8.04 0.63
CA GLU A 85 10.39 8.62 1.99
C GLU A 85 10.55 10.14 1.96
N ALA A 86 11.54 10.63 1.22
CA ALA A 86 11.79 12.05 1.08
C ALA A 86 10.64 12.79 0.37
N PHE A 87 9.90 12.14 -0.53
CA PHE A 87 8.71 12.70 -1.15
C PHE A 87 7.54 12.72 -0.17
N ALA A 88 7.26 11.59 0.49
CA ALA A 88 6.16 11.44 1.44
C ALA A 88 6.31 12.33 2.69
N ALA A 89 7.54 12.66 3.10
CA ALA A 89 7.78 13.54 4.23
C ALA A 89 7.59 15.04 3.91
N ARG A 90 7.63 15.42 2.62
CA ARG A 90 7.54 16.82 2.17
C ARG A 90 6.13 17.26 1.78
N HIS A 91 5.24 16.32 1.53
CA HIS A 91 3.90 16.53 0.99
C HIS A 91 2.86 15.86 1.88
#